data_AF-A0A063Y1U6-F1
#
_entry.id   AF-A0A063Y1U6-F1
#
_cell.length_a   1.000
_cell.length_b   1.000
_cell.length_c   1.000
_cell.angle_alpha   90.00
_cell.angle_beta   90.00
_cell.angle_gamma   90.00
#
_symmetry.space_group_name_H-M   'P 1'
#
loop_
_entity.id
_entity.type
_entity.pdbx_description
1 polymer ?
#
loop_
_entity_poly.entity_id
_entity_poly.type
_entity_poly.pdbx_seq_one_letter_code
_entity_poly.pdbx_strand_id
1 'polypeptide(L)'
;MSDTLMYSLIALFSLLTIGLAVYVWVLLKRLQQQRKNAQAAQEAYAASAQQQRDYLIDSIRILSRGILEGQCPLAEGCIRIKVMIDNLSPQLHHQAELQVIETMYRKTEHIPTLAAWKRLPAAQRKVFQQEIDDLENEYREAIQAAARCLQDYPFEQRLH
;
A
#
# COMPACT_ATOMS: atom_id res chain seq x y z
N MET A 1 38.25 50.81 45.52
CA MET A 1 37.47 50.82 44.26
C MET A 1 37.55 49.48 43.50
N SER A 2 38.06 48.41 44.12
CA SER A 2 38.19 47.05 43.56
C SER A 2 36.91 46.21 43.74
N ASP A 3 36.25 46.35 44.88
CA ASP A 3 35.22 45.38 45.30
C ASP A 3 33.92 45.56 44.52
N THR A 4 33.53 46.80 44.21
CA THR A 4 32.36 47.11 43.38
C THR A 4 32.51 46.58 41.95
N LEU A 5 33.70 46.70 41.36
CA LEU A 5 33.99 46.14 40.04
C LEU A 5 33.94 44.61 40.06
N MET A 6 34.50 43.98 41.10
CA MET A 6 34.44 42.52 41.29
C MET A 6 32.98 42.03 41.38
N TYR A 7 32.14 42.66 42.22
CA TYR A 7 30.73 42.28 42.34
C TYR A 7 29.95 42.51 41.04
N SER A 8 30.24 43.58 40.29
CA SER A 8 29.58 43.82 38.99
C SER A 8 29.92 42.76 37.94
N LEU A 9 31.18 42.29 37.89
CA LEU A 9 31.62 41.24 36.98
C LEU A 9 30.98 39.89 37.35
N ILE A 10 30.91 39.58 38.65
CA ILE A 10 30.24 38.37 39.13
C ILE A 10 28.75 38.40 38.78
N ALA A 11 28.08 39.55 38.97
CA ALA A 11 26.67 39.71 38.64
C ALA A 11 26.42 39.54 37.13
N LEU A 12 27.26 40.15 36.29
CA LEU A 12 27.17 40.01 34.83
C LEU A 12 27.38 38.56 34.38
N PHE A 13 28.43 37.90 34.88
CA PHE A 13 28.72 36.51 34.54
C PHE A 13 27.62 35.55 35.02
N SER A 14 27.06 35.79 36.20
CA SER A 14 25.93 35.03 36.74
C SER A 14 24.70 35.19 35.85
N LEU A 15 24.39 36.42 35.42
CA LEU A 15 23.26 36.70 34.54
C LEU A 15 23.42 36.04 33.16
N LEU A 16 24.63 36.09 32.59
CA LEU A 16 24.96 35.39 31.34
C LEU A 16 24.82 33.87 31.49
N THR A 17 25.33 33.31 32.59
CA THR A 17 25.26 31.86 32.86
C THR A 17 23.81 31.40 33.02
N ILE A 18 22.98 32.16 33.74
CA ILE A 18 21.54 31.87 33.88
C ILE A 18 20.84 31.96 32.53
N GLY A 19 21.12 32.99 31.74
CA GLY A 19 20.56 33.14 30.39
C GLY A 19 20.90 31.95 29.48
N LEU A 20 22.16 31.50 29.52
CA LEU A 20 22.61 30.34 28.77
C LEU A 20 21.94 29.04 29.25
N ALA A 21 21.80 28.85 30.57
CA ALA A 21 21.12 27.70 31.15
C ALA A 21 19.64 27.63 30.73
N VAL A 22 18.94 28.76 30.76
CA VAL A 22 17.54 28.87 30.27
C VAL A 22 17.46 28.53 28.78
N TYR A 23 18.37 29.07 27.97
CA TYR A 23 18.41 28.80 26.54
C TYR A 23 18.62 27.31 26.23
N VAL A 24 19.61 26.67 26.87
CA VAL A 24 19.87 25.23 26.73
C VAL A 24 18.65 24.41 27.16
N TRP A 25 18.00 24.78 28.27
CA TRP A 25 16.78 24.10 28.73
C TRP A 25 15.63 24.19 27.71
N VAL A 26 15.39 25.38 27.13
CA VAL A 26 14.40 25.56 26.07
C VAL A 26 14.75 24.73 24.83
N LEU A 27 16.02 24.71 24.43
CA LEU A 27 16.50 23.94 23.29
C LEU A 27 16.31 22.43 23.50
N LEU A 28 16.66 21.92 24.67
CA LEU A 28 16.46 20.52 25.05
C LEU A 28 14.97 20.13 24.99
N LYS A 29 14.07 20.99 25.51
CA LYS A 29 12.62 20.75 25.41
C LYS A 29 12.13 20.70 23.97
N ARG A 30 12.60 21.61 23.11
CA ARG A 30 12.26 21.62 21.67
C ARG A 30 12.74 20.34 20.98
N LEU A 31 13.98 19.92 21.23
CA LEU A 31 14.53 18.68 20.67
C LEU A 31 13.76 17.44 21.12
N GLN A 32 13.40 17.37 22.41
CA GLN A 32 12.57 16.28 22.92
C GLN A 32 11.20 16.24 22.23
N GLN A 33 10.55 17.39 22.04
CA GLN A 33 9.26 17.45 21.35
C GLN A 33 9.38 17.02 19.88
N GLN A 34 10.41 17.48 19.17
CA GLN A 34 10.66 17.07 17.79
C GLN A 34 10.89 15.56 17.68
N ARG A 35 11.69 14.98 18.58
CA ARG A 35 11.93 13.52 18.61
C ARG A 35 10.64 12.75 18.85
N LYS A 36 9.81 13.18 19.81
CA LYS A 36 8.49 12.56 20.07
C LYS A 36 7.58 12.64 18.84
N ASN A 37 7.51 13.79 18.19
CA ASN A 37 6.69 13.96 16.99
C ASN A 37 7.19 13.09 15.82
N ALA A 38 8.51 13.00 15.64
CA ALA A 38 9.11 12.16 14.61
C ALA A 38 8.85 10.66 14.86
N GLN A 39 8.99 10.21 16.11
CA GLN A 39 8.66 8.84 16.52
C GLN A 39 7.17 8.54 16.28
N ALA A 40 6.26 9.42 16.75
CA ALA A 40 4.83 9.25 16.54
C ALA A 40 4.45 9.22 15.05
N ALA A 41 5.08 10.07 14.23
CA ALA A 41 4.88 10.05 12.78
C ALA A 41 5.34 8.72 12.18
N GLN A 42 6.53 8.24 12.56
CA GLN A 42 7.06 6.97 12.07
C GLN A 42 6.19 5.77 12.47
N GLU A 43 5.70 5.74 13.70
CA GLU A 43 4.75 4.74 14.19
C GLU A 43 3.44 4.80 13.41
N ALA A 44 2.89 5.99 13.18
CA ALA A 44 1.67 6.17 12.39
C ALA A 44 1.85 5.72 10.93
N TYR A 45 2.99 6.03 10.31
CA TYR A 45 3.32 5.56 8.96
C TYR A 45 3.42 4.03 8.92
N ALA A 46 4.11 3.40 9.88
CA ALA A 46 4.22 1.95 9.95
C ALA A 46 2.85 1.29 10.16
N ALA A 47 2.01 1.83 11.04
CA ALA A 47 0.66 1.34 11.27
C ALA A 47 -0.23 1.46 10.03
N SER A 48 -0.18 2.61 9.32
CA SER A 48 -0.92 2.80 8.09
C SER A 48 -0.45 1.87 6.97
N ALA A 49 0.87 1.65 6.86
CA ALA A 49 1.42 0.71 5.88
C ALA A 49 0.95 -0.72 6.17
N GLN A 50 0.94 -1.14 7.43
CA GLN A 50 0.43 -2.45 7.82
C GLN A 50 -1.07 -2.58 7.52
N GLN A 51 -1.88 -1.59 7.89
CA GLN A 51 -3.31 -1.60 7.58
C GLN A 51 -3.58 -1.69 6.07
N GLN A 52 -2.81 -0.98 5.25
CA GLN A 52 -2.93 -1.05 3.79
C GLN A 52 -2.57 -2.45 3.26
N ARG A 53 -1.54 -3.10 3.82
CA ARG A 53 -1.19 -4.47 3.46
C ARG A 53 -2.29 -5.46 3.84
N ASP A 54 -2.81 -5.36 5.05
CA ASP A 54 -3.89 -6.23 5.53
C ASP A 54 -5.15 -6.07 4.67
N TYR A 55 -5.49 -4.83 4.32
CA TYR A 55 -6.58 -4.52 3.39
C TYR A 55 -6.40 -5.19 2.02
N LEU A 56 -5.19 -5.14 1.44
CA LEU A 56 -4.90 -5.78 0.15
C LEU A 56 -5.03 -7.30 0.25
N ILE A 57 -4.49 -7.92 1.31
CA ILE A 57 -4.57 -9.36 1.55
C ILE A 57 -6.02 -9.82 1.67
N ASP A 58 -6.81 -9.14 2.50
CA ASP A 58 -8.22 -9.46 2.70
C ASP A 58 -9.02 -9.26 1.41
N SER A 59 -8.74 -8.20 0.66
CA SER A 59 -9.38 -7.94 -0.63
C SER A 59 -9.06 -9.03 -1.66
N ILE A 60 -7.81 -9.50 -1.73
CA ILE A 60 -7.42 -10.63 -2.58
C ILE A 60 -8.16 -11.90 -2.17
N ARG A 61 -8.26 -12.19 -0.87
CA ARG A 61 -9.00 -13.36 -0.36
C ARG A 61 -10.49 -13.28 -0.71
N ILE A 62 -11.13 -12.12 -0.54
CA ILE A 62 -12.54 -11.90 -0.90
C ILE A 62 -12.76 -12.10 -2.40
N LEU A 63 -11.90 -11.53 -3.25
CA LEU A 63 -12.02 -11.69 -4.70
C LEU A 63 -11.79 -13.14 -5.14
N SER A 64 -10.78 -13.80 -4.58
CA SER A 64 -10.50 -15.20 -4.86
C SER A 64 -11.69 -16.08 -4.49
N ARG A 65 -12.31 -15.85 -3.33
CA ARG A 65 -13.55 -16.52 -2.93
C ARG A 65 -14.71 -16.21 -3.89
N GLY A 66 -14.89 -14.95 -4.27
CA GLY A 66 -15.93 -14.53 -5.22
C GLY A 66 -15.78 -15.20 -6.60
N ILE A 67 -14.55 -15.41 -7.07
CA ILE A 67 -14.24 -16.18 -8.27
C ILE A 67 -14.67 -17.65 -8.10
N LEU A 68 -14.31 -18.27 -6.98
CA LEU A 68 -14.62 -19.68 -6.70
C LEU A 68 -16.12 -19.94 -6.53
N GLU A 69 -16.84 -18.98 -5.94
CA GLU A 69 -18.29 -19.03 -5.75
C GLU A 69 -19.08 -18.54 -6.97
N GLY A 70 -18.42 -18.09 -8.04
CA GLY A 70 -19.07 -17.58 -9.26
C GLY A 70 -19.82 -16.25 -9.06
N GLN A 71 -19.50 -15.49 -8.02
CA GLN A 71 -20.09 -14.19 -7.70
C GLN A 71 -19.40 -13.02 -8.41
N CYS A 72 -18.26 -13.27 -9.07
CA CYS A 72 -17.48 -12.29 -9.81
C CYS A 72 -17.08 -12.87 -11.18
N PRO A 73 -17.20 -12.09 -12.27
CA PRO A 73 -16.63 -12.47 -13.57
C PRO A 73 -15.14 -12.77 -13.45
N LEU A 74 -14.67 -13.79 -14.17
CA LEU A 74 -13.29 -14.27 -14.05
C LEU A 74 -12.29 -13.21 -14.54
N ALA A 75 -12.63 -12.51 -15.63
CA ALA A 75 -11.82 -11.44 -16.19
C ALA A 75 -11.66 -10.28 -15.20
N GLU A 76 -12.77 -9.78 -14.65
CA GLU A 76 -12.75 -8.67 -13.70
C GLU A 76 -11.99 -9.05 -12.42
N GLY A 77 -12.23 -10.26 -11.91
CA GLY A 77 -11.53 -10.80 -10.76
C GLY A 77 -10.02 -10.84 -10.97
N CYS A 78 -9.56 -11.36 -12.11
CA CYS A 78 -8.14 -11.40 -12.46
C CYS A 78 -7.53 -9.99 -12.53
N ILE A 79 -8.18 -9.04 -13.21
CA ILE A 79 -7.66 -7.67 -13.35
C ILE A 79 -7.51 -7.01 -11.98
N ARG A 80 -8.52 -7.15 -11.10
CA ARG A 80 -8.48 -6.55 -9.75
C ARG A 80 -7.42 -7.19 -8.88
N ILE A 81 -7.32 -8.53 -8.89
CA ILE A 81 -6.29 -9.25 -8.14
C ILE A 81 -4.90 -8.88 -8.65
N LYS A 82 -4.70 -8.73 -9.97
CA LYS A 82 -3.42 -8.31 -10.58
C LYS A 82 -2.93 -7.01 -9.97
N VAL A 83 -3.78 -5.98 -9.95
CA VAL A 83 -3.43 -4.67 -9.37
C VAL A 83 -3.13 -4.76 -7.88
N MET A 84 -3.85 -5.61 -7.13
CA MET A 84 -3.57 -5.81 -5.71
C MET A 84 -2.25 -6.51 -5.47
N ILE A 85 -1.91 -7.53 -6.29
CA ILE A 85 -0.62 -8.22 -6.23
C ILE A 85 0.53 -7.27 -6.58
N ASP A 86 0.40 -6.43 -7.61
CA ASP A 86 1.41 -5.41 -7.96
C ASP A 86 1.73 -4.49 -6.77
N ASN A 87 0.73 -4.12 -5.98
CA ASN A 87 0.90 -3.23 -4.83
C ASN A 87 1.32 -3.96 -3.54
N LEU A 88 1.05 -5.26 -3.44
CA LEU A 88 1.38 -6.07 -2.27
C LEU A 88 2.77 -6.71 -2.38
N SER A 89 3.01 -7.43 -3.49
CA SER A 89 4.27 -8.09 -3.82
C SER A 89 4.27 -8.54 -5.28
N PRO A 90 4.94 -7.78 -6.17
CA PRO A 90 5.02 -8.10 -7.60
C PRO A 90 5.61 -9.49 -7.90
N GLN A 91 6.41 -10.03 -6.98
CA GLN A 91 7.10 -11.31 -7.14
C GLN A 91 6.13 -12.50 -7.21
N LEU A 92 4.91 -12.35 -6.67
CA LEU A 92 3.89 -13.40 -6.73
C LEU A 92 3.50 -13.72 -8.18
N HIS A 93 3.60 -12.79 -9.11
CA HIS A 93 3.33 -13.04 -10.53
C HIS A 93 4.27 -14.09 -11.16
N HIS A 94 5.41 -14.37 -10.55
CA HIS A 94 6.33 -15.41 -11.03
C HIS A 94 5.90 -16.83 -10.63
N GLN A 95 4.95 -16.99 -9.69
CA GLN A 95 4.41 -18.30 -9.33
C GLN A 95 3.59 -18.83 -10.50
N ALA A 96 3.84 -20.09 -10.87
CA ALA A 96 3.23 -20.71 -12.05
C ALA A 96 1.70 -20.67 -11.99
N GLU A 97 1.13 -20.86 -10.80
CA GLU A 97 -0.29 -20.83 -10.52
C GLU A 97 -0.92 -19.45 -10.72
N LEU A 98 -0.13 -18.37 -10.57
CA LEU A 98 -0.60 -16.98 -10.67
C LEU A 98 -0.33 -16.34 -12.03
N GLN A 99 0.41 -16.99 -12.93
CA GLN A 99 0.71 -16.48 -14.27
C GLN A 99 -0.54 -16.24 -15.12
N VAL A 100 -1.61 -17.02 -14.89
CA VAL A 100 -2.89 -16.85 -15.60
C VAL A 100 -3.51 -15.48 -15.33
N ILE A 101 -3.28 -14.89 -14.16
CA ILE A 101 -3.81 -13.58 -13.78
C ILE A 101 -3.19 -12.48 -14.65
N GLU A 102 -1.86 -12.51 -14.82
CA GLU A 102 -1.15 -11.59 -15.73
C GLU A 102 -1.53 -11.86 -17.20
N THR A 103 -1.69 -13.13 -17.58
CA THR A 103 -2.10 -13.53 -18.93
C THR A 103 -3.47 -12.94 -19.27
N MET A 104 -4.44 -13.07 -18.36
CA MET A 104 -5.79 -12.53 -18.53
C MET A 104 -5.76 -10.99 -18.62
N TYR A 105 -4.97 -10.35 -17.76
CA TYR A 105 -4.77 -8.89 -17.81
C TYR A 105 -4.22 -8.44 -19.17
N ARG A 106 -3.16 -9.07 -19.66
CA ARG A 106 -2.54 -8.73 -20.96
C ARG A 106 -3.47 -8.94 -22.14
N LYS A 107 -4.22 -10.03 -22.15
CA LYS A 107 -5.18 -10.35 -23.21
C LYS A 107 -6.41 -9.44 -23.20
N THR A 108 -6.66 -8.71 -22.12
CA THR A 108 -7.80 -7.79 -22.00
C THR A 108 -7.36 -6.32 -21.90
N GLU A 109 -6.06 -6.03 -21.99
CA GLU A 109 -5.49 -4.67 -21.83
C GLU A 109 -5.97 -3.70 -22.90
N HIS A 110 -6.23 -4.17 -24.13
CA HIS A 110 -6.77 -3.36 -25.22
C HIS A 110 -8.26 -3.05 -25.09
N ILE A 111 -8.98 -3.75 -24.20
CA ILE A 111 -10.41 -3.60 -24.04
C ILE A 111 -10.68 -2.31 -23.23
N PRO A 112 -11.47 -1.37 -23.76
CA PRO A 112 -11.68 -0.10 -23.11
C PRO A 112 -12.45 -0.25 -21.79
N THR A 113 -12.05 0.50 -20.78
CA THR A 113 -12.67 0.46 -19.45
C THR A 113 -13.71 1.55 -19.25
N LEU A 114 -14.64 1.32 -18.31
CA LEU A 114 -15.59 2.29 -17.74
C LEU A 114 -16.23 3.27 -18.77
N ALA A 115 -15.70 4.49 -18.85
CA ALA A 115 -16.25 5.55 -19.68
C ALA A 115 -16.06 5.30 -21.18
N ALA A 116 -14.92 4.72 -21.57
CA ALA A 116 -14.64 4.37 -22.96
C ALA A 116 -15.53 3.20 -23.41
N TRP A 117 -15.76 2.20 -22.54
CA TRP A 117 -16.72 1.11 -22.80
C TRP A 117 -18.12 1.62 -23.12
N LYS A 118 -18.63 2.57 -22.32
CA LYS A 118 -19.97 3.16 -22.52
C LYS A 118 -20.12 3.93 -23.84
N ARG A 119 -19.01 4.44 -24.39
CA ARG A 119 -19.00 5.19 -25.65
C ARG A 119 -18.91 4.30 -26.89
N LEU A 120 -18.64 3.00 -26.72
CA LEU A 120 -18.53 2.07 -27.83
C LEU A 120 -19.91 1.82 -28.49
N PRO A 121 -19.94 1.73 -29.84
CA PRO A 121 -21.09 1.19 -30.56
C PRO A 121 -21.47 -0.21 -30.04
N ALA A 122 -22.76 -0.53 -30.04
CA ALA A 122 -23.27 -1.82 -29.56
C ALA A 122 -22.61 -3.02 -30.25
N ALA A 123 -22.34 -2.91 -31.55
CA ALA A 123 -21.65 -3.96 -32.31
C ALA A 123 -20.23 -4.22 -31.79
N GLN A 124 -19.45 -3.16 -31.50
CA GLN A 124 -18.09 -3.30 -30.97
C GLN A 124 -18.08 -3.84 -29.54
N ARG A 125 -19.02 -3.41 -28.69
CA ARG A 125 -19.18 -3.98 -27.34
C ARG A 125 -19.45 -5.47 -27.38
N LYS A 126 -20.28 -5.93 -28.33
CA LYS A 126 -20.57 -7.36 -28.49
C LYS A 126 -19.32 -8.16 -28.86
N VAL A 127 -18.48 -7.63 -29.76
CA VAL A 127 -17.22 -8.28 -30.15
C VAL A 127 -16.29 -8.42 -28.94
N PHE A 128 -16.08 -7.35 -28.16
CA PHE A 128 -15.24 -7.44 -26.96
C PHE A 128 -15.84 -8.34 -25.88
N GLN A 129 -17.17 -8.36 -25.72
CA GLN A 129 -17.80 -9.27 -24.77
C GLN A 129 -17.57 -10.74 -25.18
N GLN A 130 -17.70 -11.06 -26.47
CA GLN A 130 -17.40 -12.40 -26.97
C GLN A 130 -15.95 -12.78 -26.74
N GLU A 131 -15.01 -11.85 -27.01
CA GLU A 131 -13.59 -12.06 -26.72
C GLU A 131 -13.33 -12.35 -25.23
N ILE A 132 -13.96 -11.60 -24.33
CA ILE A 132 -13.87 -11.85 -22.89
C ILE A 132 -14.44 -13.22 -22.55
N ASP A 133 -15.64 -13.56 -23.04
CA ASP A 133 -16.32 -14.81 -22.74
C ASP A 133 -15.49 -16.03 -23.22
N ASP A 134 -14.88 -15.93 -24.40
CA ASP A 134 -13.99 -16.96 -24.96
C ASP A 134 -12.75 -17.16 -24.08
N LEU A 135 -12.11 -16.06 -23.66
CA LEU A 135 -10.97 -16.09 -22.76
C LEU A 135 -11.34 -16.66 -21.38
N GLU A 136 -12.47 -16.24 -20.82
CA GLU A 136 -12.95 -16.75 -19.54
C GLU A 136 -13.18 -18.27 -19.58
N ASN A 137 -13.67 -18.78 -20.71
CA ASN A 137 -13.85 -20.22 -20.90
C ASN A 137 -12.52 -20.95 -21.11
N GLU A 138 -11.59 -20.39 -21.88
CA GLU A 138 -10.26 -20.97 -22.13
C GLU A 138 -9.45 -21.08 -20.83
N TYR A 139 -9.45 -20.04 -20.01
CA TYR A 139 -8.61 -19.95 -18.81
C TYR A 139 -9.34 -20.31 -17.50
N ARG A 140 -10.61 -20.75 -17.56
CA ARG A 140 -11.46 -20.99 -16.39
C ARG A 140 -10.78 -21.82 -15.29
N GLU A 141 -10.29 -23.00 -15.65
CA GLU A 141 -9.68 -23.94 -14.71
C GLU A 141 -8.41 -23.36 -14.07
N ALA A 142 -7.58 -22.70 -14.88
CA ALA A 142 -6.36 -22.06 -14.41
C ALA A 142 -6.67 -20.89 -13.45
N ILE A 143 -7.66 -20.05 -13.78
CA ILE A 143 -8.11 -18.94 -12.91
C ILE A 143 -8.66 -19.47 -11.59
N GLN A 144 -9.44 -20.56 -11.61
CA GLN A 144 -9.91 -21.19 -10.38
C GLN A 144 -8.77 -21.78 -9.55
N ALA A 145 -7.77 -22.41 -10.18
CA ALA A 145 -6.58 -22.89 -9.49
C ALA A 145 -5.79 -21.74 -8.85
N ALA A 146 -5.64 -20.62 -9.55
CA ALA A 146 -5.02 -19.41 -9.03
C ALA A 146 -5.79 -18.85 -7.81
N ALA A 147 -7.11 -18.79 -7.90
CA ALA A 147 -7.95 -18.33 -6.80
C ALA A 147 -7.87 -19.24 -5.56
N ARG A 148 -7.84 -20.57 -5.73
CA ARG A 148 -7.60 -21.51 -4.62
C ARG A 148 -6.21 -21.29 -4.01
N CYS A 149 -5.19 -21.15 -4.84
CA CYS A 149 -3.83 -20.87 -4.39
C CYS A 149 -3.77 -19.59 -3.53
N LEU A 150 -4.40 -18.51 -3.97
CA LEU A 150 -4.44 -17.24 -3.24
C LEU A 150 -5.25 -17.31 -1.94
N GLN A 151 -6.29 -18.14 -1.88
CA GLN A 151 -7.07 -18.33 -0.65
C GLN A 151 -6.24 -18.97 0.45
N ASP A 152 -5.43 -19.97 0.10
CA ASP A 152 -4.58 -20.72 1.03
C ASP A 152 -3.17 -20.12 1.18
N TYR A 153 -2.86 -19.05 0.44
CA TYR A 153 -1.53 -18.46 0.42
C TYR A 153 -1.19 -17.81 1.78
N PRO A 154 -0.07 -18.18 2.43
CA PRO A 154 0.32 -17.62 3.72
C PRO A 154 1.01 -16.26 3.53
N PHE A 155 0.24 -15.23 3.18
CA PHE A 155 0.74 -13.86 2.99
C PHE A 155 1.50 -13.34 4.23
N GLU A 156 1.02 -13.68 5.42
CA GLU A 156 1.58 -13.23 6.70
C GLU A 156 2.99 -13.79 6.99
N GLN A 157 3.34 -14.98 6.48
CA GLN A 157 4.59 -15.66 6.83
C GLN A 157 5.70 -15.50 5.80
N ARG A 158 5.37 -15.13 4.55
CA ARG A 158 6.32 -15.08 3.42
C ARG A 158 6.69 -13.68 2.93
N LEU A 159 6.16 -12.62 3.54
CA LEU A 159 6.42 -11.23 3.14
C LEU A 159 7.40 -10.50 4.08
N HIS A 160 8.31 -11.24 4.73
CA HIS A 160 9.36 -10.71 5.60
C HIS A 160 10.74 -10.82 4.93
#